data_AF-A0A940KD27-F1
#
_entry.id   AF-A0A940KD27-F1
#
_cell.length_a   1.000
_cell.length_b   1.000
_cell.length_c   1.000
_cell.angle_alpha   90.00
_cell.angle_beta   90.00
_cell.angle_gamma   90.00
#
_symmetry.space_group_name_H-M   'P 1'
#
loop_
_entity.id
_entity.type
_entity.pdbx_description
1 polymer ?
#
loop_
_entity_poly.entity_id
_entity_poly.type
_entity_poly.pdbx_seq_one_letter_code
_entity_poly.pdbx_strand_id
1 'polypeptide(L)'
;TTVEVGTPIITFVTDAAPAPAAAAAPTHAEGARPEPDGGASPAVLASWRMMLRPRWKSAAAASALLLGVGVGIGWAAFAPHPQAFPLSTDEVHRQLALSEKGGYDAGSVRPAARDGDALVWFATKTAQNLDCIILDVGEQSSANCVPADEGDLFQLSASVFIRDSDDTSGGGTSVSAYGMTATNGERLVSVQRWNPNESMLAQFEGDERVRAEALIADGYFPGLSLLGEFRGSPVWYAQRDGQAGWIDACVIVDATGDVSCRAEDGADDKEYTVEGADPQGAPWSVQVRLTRWGAPYLTITEGPTAARTVVIDTKSGDPIEVTTPLSDPDG
;
A
#
# COMPACT_ATOMS: atom_id res chain seq x y z
N THR A 1 -25.31 -9.79 30.45
CA THR A 1 -26.19 -8.85 29.73
C THR A 1 -25.59 -8.67 28.36
N THR A 2 -26.17 -9.34 27.36
CA THR A 2 -25.60 -9.50 26.02
C THR A 2 -26.36 -8.57 25.09
N VAL A 3 -25.66 -7.71 24.36
CA VAL A 3 -26.27 -6.78 23.38
C VAL A 3 -25.86 -7.25 22.00
N GLU A 4 -26.80 -7.88 21.28
CA GLU A 4 -26.72 -8.11 19.84
C GLU A 4 -26.93 -6.78 19.11
N VAL A 5 -26.02 -6.44 18.20
CA VAL A 5 -26.17 -5.32 17.27
C VAL A 5 -26.63 -5.88 15.93
N GLY A 6 -27.89 -5.64 15.59
CA GLY A 6 -28.51 -6.08 14.35
C GLY A 6 -28.08 -5.21 13.15
N THR A 7 -27.66 -5.87 12.08
CA THR A 7 -27.34 -5.26 10.78
C THR A 7 -28.62 -4.87 10.04
N PRO A 8 -28.75 -3.63 9.51
CA PRO A 8 -29.91 -3.28 8.69
C PRO A 8 -29.76 -3.85 7.27
N ILE A 9 -30.74 -4.67 6.87
CA ILE A 9 -30.95 -5.10 5.49
C ILE A 9 -31.67 -3.95 4.76
N ILE A 10 -31.01 -3.33 3.78
CA ILE A 10 -31.63 -2.34 2.90
C ILE A 10 -32.07 -3.06 1.62
N THR A 11 -33.38 -3.25 1.47
CA THR A 11 -34.01 -3.79 0.26
C THR A 11 -34.31 -2.64 -0.70
N PHE A 12 -33.69 -2.62 -1.88
CA PHE A 12 -34.05 -1.70 -2.95
C PHE A 12 -35.12 -2.31 -3.85
N VAL A 13 -36.33 -1.75 -3.78
CA VAL A 13 -37.41 -2.00 -4.74
C VAL A 13 -37.12 -1.16 -5.99
N THR A 14 -36.88 -1.82 -7.12
CA THR A 14 -36.74 -1.13 -8.41
C THR A 14 -38.08 -1.18 -9.13
N ASP A 15 -38.76 -0.03 -9.17
CA ASP A 15 -39.98 0.18 -9.94
C ASP A 15 -39.59 0.39 -11.41
N ALA A 16 -39.99 -0.55 -12.26
CA ALA A 16 -39.70 -0.53 -13.69
C ALA A 16 -40.92 -0.01 -14.45
N ALA A 17 -40.81 1.18 -15.04
CA ALA A 17 -41.76 1.69 -16.02
C ALA A 17 -41.10 1.78 -17.42
N PRO A 18 -41.86 1.51 -18.50
CA PRO A 18 -41.30 1.05 -19.77
C PRO A 18 -40.89 2.17 -20.74
N ALA A 19 -39.97 1.80 -21.63
CA ALA A 19 -39.46 2.61 -22.73
C ALA A 19 -40.53 2.98 -23.78
N PRO A 20 -40.48 4.18 -24.38
CA PRO A 20 -41.24 4.46 -25.59
C PRO A 20 -40.57 3.87 -26.83
N ALA A 21 -41.34 3.07 -27.56
CA ALA A 21 -41.04 2.62 -28.91
C ALA A 21 -41.16 3.77 -29.93
N ALA A 22 -40.17 3.88 -30.82
CA ALA A 22 -40.27 4.64 -32.07
C ALA A 22 -39.74 3.71 -33.19
N ALA A 23 -40.62 3.05 -33.94
CA ALA A 23 -41.38 3.55 -35.10
C ALA A 23 -40.57 3.51 -36.41
N ALA A 24 -40.74 2.36 -37.09
CA ALA A 24 -40.98 2.16 -38.52
C ALA A 24 -40.22 3.01 -39.57
N ALA A 25 -39.40 2.29 -40.35
CA ALA A 25 -38.96 2.68 -41.68
C ALA A 25 -40.12 2.63 -42.71
N PRO A 26 -40.20 3.55 -43.69
CA PRO A 26 -41.02 3.37 -44.87
C PRO A 26 -40.20 2.81 -46.05
N THR A 27 -40.55 1.57 -46.36
CA THR A 27 -40.88 0.99 -47.68
C THR A 27 -40.50 1.76 -48.95
N HIS A 28 -39.72 1.07 -49.80
CA HIS A 28 -39.56 1.31 -51.23
C HIS A 28 -40.91 1.46 -51.95
N ALA A 29 -41.05 2.53 -52.74
CA ALA A 29 -42.06 2.63 -53.79
C ALA A 29 -41.38 3.05 -55.11
N GLU A 30 -41.30 2.08 -56.00
CA GLU A 30 -41.00 2.23 -57.42
C GLU A 30 -42.19 2.92 -58.11
N GLY A 31 -41.96 3.99 -58.86
CA GLY A 31 -43.05 4.71 -59.53
C GLY A 31 -42.59 5.84 -60.45
N ALA A 32 -42.45 5.50 -61.73
CA ALA A 32 -42.71 6.31 -62.93
C ALA A 32 -42.00 7.68 -63.12
N ARG A 33 -41.11 7.71 -64.13
CA ARG A 33 -40.70 8.91 -64.88
C ARG A 33 -41.91 9.65 -65.48
N PRO A 34 -41.91 10.98 -65.39
CA PRO A 34 -42.39 11.83 -66.47
C PRO A 34 -41.24 12.69 -67.02
N GLU A 35 -40.97 12.58 -68.31
CA GLU A 35 -40.34 13.67 -69.07
C GLU A 35 -41.30 14.86 -69.09
N PRO A 36 -40.75 16.08 -69.00
CA PRO A 36 -41.17 17.08 -69.96
C PRO A 36 -39.99 17.83 -70.59
N ASP A 37 -40.03 17.87 -71.92
CA ASP A 37 -39.45 18.90 -72.76
C ASP A 37 -39.68 20.30 -72.18
N GLY A 38 -38.63 21.13 -72.16
CA GLY A 38 -38.74 22.52 -71.75
C GLY A 38 -37.47 23.30 -72.06
N GLY A 39 -37.45 23.92 -73.24
CA GLY A 39 -36.31 24.64 -73.80
C GLY A 39 -35.67 25.65 -72.84
N ALA A 40 -34.34 25.58 -72.77
CA ALA A 40 -33.49 26.53 -72.07
C ALA A 40 -33.59 27.91 -72.71
N SER A 41 -34.26 28.84 -72.02
CA SER A 41 -34.26 30.27 -72.35
C SER A 41 -33.08 30.96 -71.64
N PRO A 42 -32.17 31.65 -72.36
CA PRO A 42 -30.89 32.13 -71.80
C PRO A 42 -31.02 33.38 -70.90
N ALA A 43 -32.22 33.79 -70.52
CA ALA A 43 -32.45 35.00 -69.70
C ALA A 43 -32.48 34.74 -68.18
N VAL A 44 -32.62 33.48 -67.72
CA VAL A 44 -32.76 33.16 -66.28
C VAL A 44 -31.39 33.02 -65.58
N LEU A 45 -30.31 32.78 -66.34
CA LEU A 45 -28.96 32.60 -65.79
C LEU A 45 -28.20 33.91 -65.50
N ALA A 46 -28.81 35.08 -65.70
CA ALA A 46 -28.21 36.36 -65.31
C ALA A 46 -28.73 36.89 -63.97
N SER A 47 -29.95 36.52 -63.54
CA SER A 47 -30.60 37.12 -62.35
C SER A 47 -30.25 36.42 -61.02
N TRP A 48 -30.04 35.10 -61.04
CA TRP A 48 -29.59 34.33 -59.86
C TRP A 48 -28.21 34.76 -59.33
N ARG A 49 -27.27 35.16 -60.21
CA ARG A 49 -25.95 35.67 -59.83
C ARG A 49 -26.00 37.03 -59.10
N MET A 50 -27.06 37.82 -59.27
CA MET A 50 -27.25 39.07 -58.52
C MET A 50 -27.92 38.86 -57.15
N MET A 51 -28.78 37.86 -56.99
CA MET A 51 -29.44 37.56 -55.71
C MET A 51 -28.57 36.78 -54.71
N LEU A 52 -27.52 36.11 -55.15
CA LEU A 52 -26.58 35.38 -54.29
C LEU A 52 -25.47 36.25 -53.68
N ARG A 53 -25.19 37.43 -54.27
CA ARG A 53 -24.16 38.36 -53.78
C ARG A 53 -24.36 38.85 -52.34
N PRO A 54 -25.56 39.22 -51.87
CA PRO A 54 -25.73 39.66 -50.48
C PRO A 54 -25.72 38.51 -49.47
N ARG A 55 -26.06 37.27 -49.89
CA ARG A 55 -26.18 36.11 -48.99
C ARG A 55 -24.87 35.35 -48.77
N TRP A 56 -23.87 35.58 -49.62
CA TRP A 56 -22.58 34.88 -49.49
C TRP A 56 -21.79 35.33 -48.25
N LYS A 57 -21.94 36.60 -47.84
CA LYS A 57 -21.37 37.10 -46.58
C LYS A 57 -21.97 36.40 -45.36
N SER A 58 -23.29 36.16 -45.38
CA SER A 58 -24.00 35.43 -44.33
C SER A 58 -23.58 33.96 -44.28
N ALA A 59 -23.45 33.32 -45.45
CA ALA A 59 -23.00 31.94 -45.55
C ALA A 59 -21.54 31.77 -45.07
N ALA A 60 -20.65 32.68 -45.45
CA ALA A 60 -19.25 32.67 -44.99
C ALA A 60 -19.15 32.87 -43.47
N ALA A 61 -19.93 33.78 -42.89
CA ALA A 61 -19.98 33.99 -41.45
C ALA A 61 -20.52 32.77 -40.69
N ALA A 62 -21.58 32.12 -41.21
CA ALA A 62 -22.13 30.91 -40.63
C ALA A 62 -21.15 29.73 -40.71
N SER A 63 -20.45 29.55 -41.84
CA SER A 63 -19.40 28.54 -41.98
C SER A 63 -18.22 28.81 -41.05
N ALA A 64 -17.80 30.06 -40.89
CA ALA A 64 -16.72 30.42 -39.96
C ALA A 64 -17.11 30.14 -38.50
N LEU A 65 -18.37 30.40 -38.12
CA LEU A 65 -18.90 30.06 -36.79
C LEU A 65 -18.93 28.54 -36.57
N LEU A 66 -19.43 27.77 -37.54
CA LEU A 66 -19.46 26.31 -37.45
C LEU A 66 -18.05 25.71 -37.38
N LEU A 67 -17.09 26.26 -38.14
CA LEU A 67 -15.68 25.86 -38.04
C LEU A 67 -15.09 26.26 -36.69
N GLY A 68 -15.38 27.45 -36.17
CA GLY A 68 -14.91 27.89 -34.86
C GLY A 68 -15.46 27.01 -33.72
N VAL A 69 -16.75 26.64 -33.79
CA VAL A 69 -17.38 25.72 -32.83
C VAL A 69 -16.83 24.31 -32.99
N GLY A 70 -16.67 23.81 -34.23
CA GLY A 70 -16.10 22.50 -34.50
C GLY A 70 -14.65 22.38 -34.04
N VAL A 71 -13.83 23.40 -34.27
CA VAL A 71 -12.45 23.49 -33.77
C VAL A 71 -12.43 23.62 -32.26
N GLY A 72 -13.32 24.41 -31.66
CA GLY A 72 -13.42 24.56 -30.20
C GLY A 72 -13.80 23.26 -29.49
N ILE A 73 -14.82 22.55 -30.01
CA ILE A 73 -15.26 21.26 -29.46
C ILE A 73 -14.21 20.18 -29.71
N GLY A 74 -13.61 20.13 -30.91
CA GLY A 74 -12.53 19.20 -31.22
C GLY A 74 -11.31 19.44 -30.33
N TRP A 75 -10.93 20.69 -30.11
CA TRP A 75 -9.80 21.02 -29.23
C TRP A 75 -10.10 20.68 -27.77
N ALA A 76 -11.33 20.87 -27.28
CA ALA A 76 -11.70 20.48 -25.93
C ALA A 76 -11.73 18.94 -25.74
N ALA A 77 -12.17 18.19 -26.74
CA ALA A 77 -12.24 16.72 -26.69
C ALA A 77 -10.85 16.05 -26.83
N PHE A 78 -9.91 16.70 -27.52
CA PHE A 78 -8.56 16.18 -27.75
C PHE A 78 -7.47 17.05 -27.11
N ALA A 79 -7.83 17.94 -26.18
CA ALA A 79 -6.86 18.73 -25.43
C ALA A 79 -5.91 17.76 -24.72
N PRO A 80 -4.58 18.00 -24.78
CA PRO A 80 -3.64 17.24 -23.98
C PRO A 80 -4.10 17.32 -22.53
N HIS A 81 -4.31 16.16 -21.91
CA HIS A 81 -4.56 16.14 -20.49
C HIS A 81 -3.34 16.79 -19.83
N PRO A 82 -3.53 17.73 -18.89
CA PRO A 82 -2.40 18.35 -18.21
C PRO A 82 -1.58 17.21 -17.60
N GLN A 83 -0.31 17.12 -18.01
CA GLN A 83 0.61 16.17 -17.40
C GLN A 83 0.61 16.46 -15.90
N ALA A 84 0.42 15.42 -15.08
CA ALA A 84 0.34 15.56 -13.63
C ALA A 84 1.59 16.28 -13.06
N PHE A 85 2.73 16.15 -13.74
CA PHE A 85 4.00 16.78 -13.41
C PHE A 85 4.95 16.78 -14.63
N PRO A 86 5.96 17.68 -14.68
CA PRO A 86 6.94 17.70 -15.75
C PRO A 86 7.84 16.45 -15.73
N LEU A 87 8.13 15.94 -16.93
CA LEU A 87 9.02 14.80 -17.15
C LEU A 87 10.44 15.26 -17.53
N SER A 88 11.44 14.50 -17.11
CA SER A 88 12.82 14.63 -17.56
C SER A 88 12.98 14.11 -19.00
N THR A 89 14.11 14.42 -19.64
CA THR A 89 14.41 13.92 -20.99
C THR A 89 14.42 12.40 -21.06
N ASP A 90 15.00 11.74 -20.05
CA ASP A 90 15.06 10.28 -19.98
C ASP A 90 13.67 9.66 -19.79
N GLU A 91 12.81 10.30 -18.99
CA GLU A 91 11.43 9.87 -18.79
C GLU A 91 10.58 10.05 -20.05
N VAL A 92 10.82 11.11 -20.84
CA VAL A 92 10.17 11.27 -22.16
C VAL A 92 10.61 10.17 -23.11
N HIS A 93 11.90 9.82 -23.15
CA HIS A 93 12.38 8.68 -23.94
C HIS A 93 11.77 7.36 -23.46
N ARG A 94 11.63 7.18 -22.15
CA ARG A 94 10.96 6.02 -21.56
C ARG A 94 9.49 5.94 -21.96
N GLN A 95 8.75 7.06 -21.90
CA GLN A 95 7.35 7.13 -22.34
C GLN A 95 7.18 6.73 -23.81
N LEU A 96 8.08 7.22 -24.68
CA LEU A 96 8.10 6.85 -26.11
C LEU A 96 8.39 5.37 -26.29
N ALA A 97 9.38 4.82 -25.59
CA ALA A 97 9.70 3.40 -25.63
C ALA A 97 8.53 2.51 -25.17
N LEU A 98 7.84 2.90 -24.09
CA LEU A 98 6.62 2.22 -23.63
C LEU A 98 5.52 2.29 -24.69
N SER A 99 5.30 3.45 -25.31
CA SER A 99 4.28 3.63 -26.34
C SER A 99 4.55 2.80 -27.60
N GLU A 100 5.81 2.69 -28.03
CA GLU A 100 6.20 1.98 -29.24
C GLU A 100 6.30 0.46 -29.06
N LYS A 101 6.79 0.00 -27.90
CA LYS A 101 7.14 -1.42 -27.68
C LYS A 101 6.24 -2.13 -26.68
N GLY A 102 5.48 -1.40 -25.87
CA GLY A 102 4.65 -1.97 -24.79
C GLY A 102 3.31 -2.56 -25.26
N GLY A 103 2.94 -2.36 -26.53
CA GLY A 103 1.66 -2.82 -27.08
C GLY A 103 0.46 -2.12 -26.45
N TYR A 104 0.64 -0.88 -26.00
CA TYR A 104 -0.42 0.00 -25.50
C TYR A 104 -1.04 0.80 -26.64
N ASP A 105 -2.23 1.36 -26.41
CA ASP A 105 -2.88 2.21 -27.40
C ASP A 105 -2.08 3.50 -27.61
N ALA A 106 -2.08 3.99 -28.86
CA ALA A 106 -1.35 5.21 -29.22
C ALA A 106 -1.82 6.41 -28.37
N GLY A 107 -0.88 7.05 -27.68
CA GLY A 107 -1.16 8.21 -26.82
C GLY A 107 -1.80 7.87 -25.46
N SER A 108 -1.99 6.59 -25.13
CA SER A 108 -2.57 6.19 -23.84
C SER A 108 -1.56 6.25 -22.69
N VAL A 109 -0.27 6.00 -22.98
CA VAL A 109 0.81 5.98 -21.97
C VAL A 109 1.02 7.39 -21.42
N ARG A 110 0.73 7.58 -20.14
CA ARG A 110 0.85 8.86 -19.46
C ARG A 110 1.40 8.70 -18.04
N PRO A 111 2.15 9.68 -17.53
CA PRO A 111 2.55 9.67 -16.13
C PRO A 111 1.31 9.83 -15.23
N ALA A 112 1.24 9.02 -14.18
CA ALA A 112 0.09 8.97 -13.26
C ALA A 112 0.46 9.40 -11.84
N ALA A 113 1.63 9.00 -11.33
CA ALA A 113 2.11 9.37 -10.00
C ALA A 113 3.63 9.34 -9.93
N ARG A 114 4.21 10.09 -8.98
CA ARG A 114 5.65 10.08 -8.65
C ARG A 114 5.84 10.13 -7.14
N ASP A 115 6.75 9.32 -6.63
CA ASP A 115 7.26 9.39 -5.26
C ASP A 115 8.77 9.13 -5.23
N GLY A 116 9.56 10.18 -5.01
CA GLY A 116 11.03 10.10 -5.11
C GLY A 116 11.48 9.63 -6.49
N ASP A 117 12.15 8.48 -6.54
CA ASP A 117 12.63 7.79 -7.73
C ASP A 117 11.61 6.84 -8.38
N ALA A 118 10.44 6.65 -7.75
CA ALA A 118 9.36 5.84 -8.28
C ALA A 118 8.49 6.66 -9.23
N LEU A 119 8.31 6.19 -10.46
CA LEU A 119 7.45 6.78 -11.48
C LEU A 119 6.42 5.76 -11.95
N VAL A 120 5.15 6.11 -11.83
CA VAL A 120 4.05 5.28 -12.30
C VAL A 120 3.47 5.82 -13.60
N TRP A 121 3.32 4.93 -14.57
CA TRP A 121 2.64 5.18 -15.82
C TRP A 121 1.29 4.47 -15.83
N PHE A 122 0.30 5.14 -16.40
CA PHE A 122 -0.97 4.53 -16.78
C PHE A 122 -1.00 4.34 -18.29
N ALA A 123 -1.57 3.23 -18.76
CA ALA A 123 -1.75 2.94 -20.18
C ALA A 123 -3.01 2.08 -20.40
N THR A 124 -3.53 2.08 -21.63
CA THR A 124 -4.70 1.27 -22.00
C THR A 124 -4.36 0.30 -23.14
N LYS A 125 -5.09 -0.81 -23.21
CA LYS A 125 -5.13 -1.73 -24.35
C LYS A 125 -6.58 -1.97 -24.74
N THR A 126 -7.15 -1.03 -25.48
CA THR A 126 -8.59 -0.97 -25.80
C THR A 126 -9.06 -2.20 -26.55
N ALA A 127 -8.23 -2.75 -27.46
CA ALA A 127 -8.55 -3.99 -28.17
C ALA A 127 -8.74 -5.21 -27.24
N GLN A 128 -8.16 -5.16 -26.04
CA GLN A 128 -8.24 -6.21 -25.02
C GLN A 128 -9.11 -5.80 -23.83
N ASN A 129 -9.68 -4.58 -23.85
CA ASN A 129 -10.38 -3.97 -22.72
C ASN A 129 -9.55 -3.98 -21.42
N LEU A 130 -8.25 -3.64 -21.49
CA LEU A 130 -7.37 -3.63 -20.31
C LEU A 130 -6.90 -2.22 -19.94
N ASP A 131 -6.88 -1.95 -18.65
CA ASP A 131 -6.17 -0.84 -18.03
C ASP A 131 -4.88 -1.37 -17.39
N CYS A 132 -3.78 -0.67 -17.60
CA CYS A 132 -2.46 -1.09 -17.17
C CYS A 132 -1.79 -0.01 -16.31
N ILE A 133 -1.03 -0.46 -15.30
CA ILE A 133 -0.04 0.38 -14.62
C ILE A 133 1.35 -0.20 -14.80
N ILE A 134 2.32 0.70 -14.91
CA ILE A 134 3.74 0.38 -14.99
C ILE A 134 4.42 1.18 -13.90
N LEU A 135 5.12 0.51 -12.99
CA LEU A 135 5.92 1.11 -11.95
C LEU A 135 7.39 0.98 -12.33
N ASP A 136 8.05 2.11 -12.58
CA ASP A 136 9.50 2.21 -12.74
C ASP A 136 10.10 2.73 -11.43
N VAL A 137 11.15 2.07 -10.90
CA VAL A 137 11.90 2.52 -9.71
C VAL A 137 13.39 2.31 -9.96
N GLY A 138 14.12 3.42 -10.16
CA GLY A 138 15.49 3.37 -10.66
C GLY A 138 15.57 2.62 -12.00
N GLU A 139 16.36 1.55 -12.05
CA GLU A 139 16.47 0.68 -13.23
C GLU A 139 15.45 -0.48 -13.27
N GLN A 140 14.70 -0.69 -12.18
CA GLN A 140 13.73 -1.76 -12.07
C GLN A 140 12.36 -1.31 -12.61
N SER A 141 11.62 -2.25 -13.18
CA SER A 141 10.30 -1.98 -13.76
C SER A 141 9.37 -3.17 -13.56
N SER A 142 8.12 -2.90 -13.23
CA SER A 142 7.06 -3.89 -13.09
C SER A 142 5.78 -3.36 -13.72
N ALA A 143 4.97 -4.23 -14.32
CA ALA A 143 3.73 -3.83 -14.96
C ALA A 143 2.64 -4.86 -14.71
N ASN A 144 1.40 -4.38 -14.62
CA ASN A 144 0.22 -5.21 -14.49
C ASN A 144 -0.93 -4.59 -15.26
N CYS A 145 -1.80 -5.44 -15.82
CA CYS A 145 -2.97 -5.04 -16.58
C CYS A 145 -4.18 -5.82 -16.09
N VAL A 146 -5.31 -5.13 -15.93
CA VAL A 146 -6.58 -5.73 -15.50
C VAL A 146 -7.70 -5.31 -16.47
N PRO A 147 -8.78 -6.08 -16.58
CA PRO A 147 -9.99 -5.66 -17.30
C PRO A 147 -10.48 -4.29 -16.84
N ALA A 148 -10.80 -3.40 -17.78
CA ALA A 148 -11.16 -2.02 -17.47
C ALA A 148 -12.48 -1.91 -16.66
N ASP A 149 -13.35 -2.91 -16.77
CA ASP A 149 -14.62 -3.06 -16.06
C ASP A 149 -14.50 -3.71 -14.67
N GLU A 150 -13.34 -4.28 -14.33
CA GLU A 150 -13.02 -4.73 -12.97
C GLU A 150 -12.62 -3.51 -12.12
N GLY A 151 -13.63 -2.90 -11.50
CA GLY A 151 -13.54 -1.66 -10.72
C GLY A 151 -13.17 -1.83 -9.25
N ASP A 152 -12.68 -3.01 -8.85
CA ASP A 152 -12.31 -3.24 -7.45
C ASP A 152 -11.07 -2.43 -7.07
N LEU A 153 -11.13 -1.82 -5.89
CA LEU A 153 -10.01 -1.14 -5.27
C LEU A 153 -8.83 -2.13 -5.18
N PHE A 154 -7.66 -1.76 -5.70
CA PHE A 154 -6.37 -2.48 -5.59
C PHE A 154 -6.06 -3.62 -6.57
N GLN A 155 -6.96 -4.05 -7.45
CA GLN A 155 -6.63 -5.10 -8.42
C GLN A 155 -5.58 -4.63 -9.45
N LEU A 156 -5.67 -3.35 -9.83
CA LEU A 156 -4.66 -2.71 -10.66
C LEU A 156 -3.47 -2.29 -9.80
N SER A 157 -2.50 -3.18 -9.62
CA SER A 157 -1.29 -2.92 -8.83
C SER A 157 -0.03 -3.47 -9.46
N ALA A 158 1.11 -2.84 -9.17
CA ALA A 158 2.44 -3.25 -9.60
C ALA A 158 3.42 -2.97 -8.47
N SER A 159 4.35 -3.90 -8.24
CA SER A 159 5.30 -3.79 -7.15
C SER A 159 6.71 -4.12 -7.62
N VAL A 160 7.68 -3.46 -7.02
CA VAL A 160 9.13 -3.64 -7.20
C VAL A 160 9.75 -3.84 -5.82
N PHE A 161 10.67 -4.79 -5.69
CA PHE A 161 11.41 -5.04 -4.45
C PHE A 161 12.88 -4.69 -4.64
N ILE A 162 13.35 -3.69 -3.90
CA ILE A 162 14.74 -3.22 -3.92
C ILE A 162 15.46 -3.88 -2.74
N ARG A 163 16.45 -4.72 -3.03
CA ARG A 163 17.30 -5.27 -1.98
C ARG A 163 18.26 -4.21 -1.47
N ASP A 164 18.44 -4.17 -0.16
CA ASP A 164 19.50 -3.36 0.44
C ASP A 164 20.85 -4.01 0.12
N SER A 165 21.82 -3.22 -0.37
CA SER A 165 23.07 -3.76 -0.93
C SER A 165 23.94 -4.48 0.09
N ASP A 166 23.75 -4.16 1.37
CA ASP A 166 24.60 -4.60 2.47
C ASP A 166 23.89 -5.62 3.38
N ASP A 167 22.63 -5.97 3.08
CA ASP A 167 21.81 -6.83 3.92
C ASP A 167 21.81 -8.29 3.43
N THR A 168 22.44 -9.17 4.19
CA THR A 168 22.43 -10.62 3.97
C THR A 168 21.17 -11.30 4.49
N SER A 169 20.37 -10.63 5.34
CA SER A 169 19.16 -11.16 5.97
C SER A 169 17.91 -11.07 5.08
N GLY A 170 18.07 -10.58 3.85
CA GLY A 170 16.99 -10.53 2.86
C GLY A 170 16.02 -9.37 3.04
N GLY A 171 16.38 -8.36 3.83
CA GLY A 171 15.67 -7.10 3.89
C GLY A 171 15.78 -6.30 2.59
N GLY A 172 14.93 -5.28 2.52
CA GLY A 172 14.80 -4.45 1.35
C GLY A 172 13.53 -3.62 1.38
N THR A 173 13.48 -2.68 0.45
CA THR A 173 12.35 -1.77 0.30
C THR A 173 11.41 -2.27 -0.78
N SER A 174 10.15 -2.53 -0.39
CA SER A 174 9.07 -2.79 -1.34
C SER A 174 8.43 -1.46 -1.74
N VAL A 175 8.33 -1.22 -3.05
CA VAL A 175 7.60 -0.09 -3.62
C VAL A 175 6.42 -0.64 -4.41
N SER A 176 5.21 -0.21 -4.07
CA SER A 176 3.97 -0.67 -4.68
C SER A 176 3.15 0.51 -5.19
N ALA A 177 2.59 0.36 -6.38
CA ALA A 177 1.63 1.29 -6.95
C ALA A 177 0.26 0.63 -6.99
N TYR A 178 -0.78 1.40 -6.65
CA TYR A 178 -2.17 0.97 -6.64
C TYR A 178 -3.03 1.94 -7.43
N GLY A 179 -3.63 1.46 -8.51
CA GLY A 179 -4.65 2.16 -9.28
C GLY A 179 -6.01 2.08 -8.61
N MET A 180 -6.74 3.19 -8.63
CA MET A 180 -8.12 3.30 -8.15
C MET A 180 -8.92 4.22 -9.06
N THR A 181 -10.24 4.08 -9.05
CA THR A 181 -11.14 4.93 -9.85
C THR A 181 -11.81 5.95 -8.94
N ALA A 182 -11.65 7.22 -9.26
CA ALA A 182 -12.38 8.30 -8.63
C ALA A 182 -13.87 8.27 -9.01
N THR A 183 -14.70 8.98 -8.25
CA THR A 183 -16.17 9.03 -8.47
C THR A 183 -16.57 9.68 -9.80
N ASN A 184 -15.68 10.46 -10.41
CA ASN A 184 -15.82 11.04 -11.74
C ASN A 184 -15.34 10.11 -12.88
N GLY A 185 -14.92 8.88 -12.55
CA GLY A 185 -14.37 7.92 -13.52
C GLY A 185 -12.88 8.11 -13.83
N GLU A 186 -12.22 9.10 -13.24
CA GLU A 186 -10.79 9.32 -13.42
C GLU A 186 -9.96 8.24 -12.70
N ARG A 187 -8.89 7.76 -13.33
CA ARG A 187 -7.97 6.82 -12.69
C ARG A 187 -6.95 7.58 -11.84
N LEU A 188 -6.95 7.32 -10.55
CA LEU A 188 -5.96 7.80 -9.59
C LEU A 188 -4.95 6.68 -9.30
N VAL A 189 -3.74 7.05 -8.91
CA VAL A 189 -2.70 6.12 -8.52
C VAL A 189 -2.11 6.56 -7.19
N SER A 190 -1.97 5.61 -6.27
CA SER A 190 -1.25 5.76 -5.00
C SER A 190 0.06 4.99 -5.09
N VAL A 191 1.15 5.58 -4.61
CA VAL A 191 2.44 4.91 -4.45
C VAL A 191 2.70 4.72 -2.96
N GLN A 192 3.10 3.52 -2.57
CA GLN A 192 3.46 3.18 -1.20
C GLN A 192 4.85 2.57 -1.17
N ARG A 193 5.67 3.02 -0.23
CA ARG A 193 6.99 2.48 0.05
C ARG A 193 6.97 1.85 1.43
N TRP A 194 7.37 0.59 1.51
CA TRP A 194 7.44 -0.15 2.74
C TRP A 194 8.83 -0.77 2.89
N ASN A 195 9.58 -0.28 3.86
CA ASN A 195 10.78 -0.92 4.35
C ASN A 195 10.45 -1.57 5.71
N PRO A 196 10.50 -2.91 5.83
CA PRO A 196 10.21 -3.60 7.09
C PRO A 196 11.08 -3.07 8.23
N ASN A 197 12.37 -2.86 8.00
CA ASN A 197 13.33 -2.48 9.04
C ASN A 197 13.00 -1.08 9.57
N GLU A 198 12.82 -0.11 8.67
CA GLU A 198 12.43 1.26 9.07
C GLU A 198 11.07 1.31 9.77
N SER A 199 10.09 0.54 9.26
CA SER A 199 8.75 0.50 9.82
C SER A 199 8.74 -0.07 11.23
N MET A 200 9.51 -1.13 11.47
CA MET A 200 9.63 -1.74 12.80
C MET A 200 10.44 -0.84 13.75
N LEU A 201 11.49 -0.16 13.27
CA LEU A 201 12.26 0.78 14.08
C LEU A 201 11.49 2.04 14.46
N ALA A 202 10.47 2.43 13.68
CA ALA A 202 9.65 3.61 13.95
C ALA A 202 8.81 3.48 15.24
N GLN A 203 8.68 2.28 15.81
CA GLN A 203 7.97 2.07 17.08
C GLN A 203 8.82 2.45 18.32
N PHE A 204 10.12 2.66 18.14
CA PHE A 204 11.04 3.04 19.22
C PHE A 204 11.44 4.52 19.09
N GLU A 205 11.67 5.16 20.23
CA GLU A 205 12.09 6.58 20.30
C GLU A 205 13.40 6.73 21.09
N GLY A 206 14.12 7.82 20.87
CA GLY A 206 15.31 8.18 21.65
C GLY A 206 16.37 7.07 21.73
N ASP A 207 16.83 6.79 22.94
CA ASP A 207 17.90 5.81 23.22
C ASP A 207 17.49 4.37 22.88
N GLU A 208 16.20 4.03 23.00
CA GLU A 208 15.68 2.71 22.63
C GLU A 208 15.82 2.46 21.13
N ARG A 209 15.57 3.49 20.31
CA ARG A 209 15.74 3.39 18.86
C ARG A 209 17.20 3.17 18.49
N VAL A 210 18.12 3.94 19.09
CA VAL A 210 19.56 3.78 18.87
C VAL A 210 20.01 2.37 19.25
N ARG A 211 19.48 1.84 20.36
CA ARG A 211 19.77 0.47 20.78
C ARG A 211 19.20 -0.58 19.83
N ALA A 212 17.96 -0.41 19.35
CA ALA A 212 17.34 -1.30 18.39
C ALA A 212 18.12 -1.34 17.05
N GLU A 213 18.58 -0.18 16.56
CA GLU A 213 19.45 -0.08 15.38
C GLU A 213 20.77 -0.84 15.59
N ALA A 214 21.37 -0.72 16.77
CA ALA A 214 22.58 -1.48 17.12
C ALA A 214 22.33 -2.99 17.16
N LEU A 215 21.19 -3.44 17.72
CA LEU A 215 20.83 -4.86 17.72
C LEU A 215 20.64 -5.40 16.30
N ILE A 216 20.00 -4.64 15.41
CA ILE A 216 19.87 -5.07 14.00
C ILE A 216 21.25 -5.15 13.34
N ALA A 217 22.14 -4.19 13.59
CA ALA A 217 23.52 -4.22 13.11
C ALA A 217 24.34 -5.40 13.67
N ASP A 218 24.01 -5.88 14.87
CA ASP A 218 24.60 -7.07 15.49
C ASP A 218 24.04 -8.39 14.90
N GLY A 219 23.14 -8.32 13.91
CA GLY A 219 22.60 -9.47 13.18
C GLY A 219 21.26 -9.98 13.71
N TYR A 220 20.57 -9.21 14.56
CA TYR A 220 19.19 -9.52 14.94
C TYR A 220 18.19 -9.04 13.88
N PHE A 221 17.07 -9.74 13.75
CA PHE A 221 15.99 -9.35 12.87
C PHE A 221 15.30 -8.08 13.38
N PRO A 222 14.77 -7.24 12.48
CA PRO A 222 14.05 -6.02 12.85
C PRO A 222 12.78 -6.23 13.67
N GLY A 223 12.29 -7.47 13.77
CA GLY A 223 11.18 -7.89 14.62
C GLY A 223 11.45 -7.84 16.12
N LEU A 224 12.14 -6.81 16.60
CA LEU A 224 12.48 -6.60 18.00
C LEU A 224 11.24 -6.23 18.81
N SER A 225 11.17 -6.72 20.05
CA SER A 225 10.12 -6.35 21.01
C SER A 225 10.75 -5.90 22.32
N LEU A 226 10.41 -4.69 22.75
CA LEU A 226 10.72 -4.20 24.09
C LEU A 226 9.70 -4.78 25.07
N LEU A 227 10.16 -5.61 26.00
CA LEU A 227 9.29 -6.30 26.95
C LEU A 227 9.05 -5.49 28.24
N GLY A 228 9.92 -4.54 28.52
CA GLY A 228 9.92 -3.73 29.73
C GLY A 228 11.34 -3.33 30.11
N GLU A 229 11.53 -2.95 31.36
CA GLU A 229 12.81 -2.52 31.89
C GLU A 229 13.22 -3.37 33.10
N PHE A 230 14.51 -3.64 33.21
CA PHE A 230 15.14 -4.17 34.41
C PHE A 230 16.22 -3.17 34.85
N ARG A 231 16.11 -2.66 36.09
CA ARG A 231 17.06 -1.68 36.66
C ARG A 231 17.27 -0.42 35.79
N GLY A 232 16.20 0.06 35.16
CA GLY A 232 16.21 1.24 34.30
C GLY A 232 16.91 1.02 32.96
N SER A 233 17.08 -0.23 32.54
CA SER A 233 17.56 -0.57 31.20
C SER A 233 16.60 -1.55 30.51
N PRO A 234 16.46 -1.47 29.18
CA PRO A 234 15.57 -2.34 28.41
C PRO A 234 15.80 -3.84 28.59
N VAL A 235 14.71 -4.60 28.53
CA VAL A 235 14.72 -6.05 28.29
C VAL A 235 14.09 -6.31 26.93
N TRP A 236 14.88 -6.86 26.01
CA TRP A 236 14.47 -7.12 24.63
C TRP A 236 14.16 -8.59 24.40
N TYR A 237 13.18 -8.84 23.55
CA TYR A 237 13.02 -10.08 22.81
C TYR A 237 13.40 -9.85 21.35
N ALA A 238 14.29 -10.68 20.83
CA ALA A 238 14.83 -10.53 19.49
C ALA A 238 14.99 -11.91 18.83
N GLN A 239 15.01 -11.94 17.51
CA GLN A 239 15.31 -13.15 16.73
C GLN A 239 16.54 -12.92 15.87
N ARG A 240 17.28 -13.97 15.54
CA ARG A 240 18.41 -13.94 14.59
C ARG A 240 18.59 -15.27 13.91
N ASP A 241 19.40 -15.31 12.86
CA ASP A 241 19.82 -16.57 12.26
C ASP A 241 20.64 -17.41 13.26
N GLY A 242 20.21 -18.65 13.48
CA GLY A 242 20.89 -19.64 14.31
C GLY A 242 21.85 -20.51 13.51
N GLN A 243 22.80 -21.12 14.21
CA GLN A 243 23.93 -21.87 13.61
C GLN A 243 23.51 -23.10 12.78
N ALA A 244 22.31 -23.64 13.03
CA ALA A 244 21.79 -24.83 12.36
C ALA A 244 20.74 -24.51 11.27
N GLY A 245 20.64 -23.24 10.85
CA GLY A 245 19.64 -22.76 9.89
C GLY A 245 18.23 -22.60 10.49
N TRP A 246 18.10 -22.79 11.81
CA TRP A 246 16.92 -22.40 12.57
C TRP A 246 17.02 -20.95 13.02
N ILE A 247 15.90 -20.31 13.29
CA ILE A 247 15.88 -18.98 13.92
C ILE A 247 16.15 -19.16 15.41
N ASP A 248 17.13 -18.43 15.95
CA ASP A 248 17.34 -18.32 17.39
C ASP A 248 16.50 -17.16 17.93
N ALA A 249 15.67 -17.43 18.92
CA ALA A 249 15.01 -16.41 19.72
C ALA A 249 15.85 -16.12 20.97
N CYS A 250 16.04 -14.84 21.28
CA CYS A 250 16.94 -14.35 22.30
C CYS A 250 16.25 -13.36 23.23
N VAL A 251 16.55 -13.46 24.52
CA VAL A 251 16.28 -12.42 25.51
C VAL A 251 17.57 -11.69 25.83
N ILE A 252 17.53 -10.37 25.78
CA ILE A 252 18.69 -9.49 26.00
C ILE A 252 18.35 -8.57 27.17
N VAL A 253 19.17 -8.60 28.22
CA VAL A 253 18.98 -7.78 29.43
C VAL A 253 20.06 -6.71 29.44
N ASP A 254 19.74 -5.51 28.96
CA ASP A 254 20.75 -4.46 28.76
C ASP A 254 21.42 -4.01 30.06
N ALA A 255 20.73 -4.13 31.21
CA ALA A 255 21.28 -3.77 32.52
C ALA A 255 22.52 -4.59 32.91
N THR A 256 22.64 -5.82 32.40
CA THR A 256 23.73 -6.75 32.73
C THR A 256 24.56 -7.12 31.50
N GLY A 257 24.05 -6.85 30.30
CA GLY A 257 24.64 -7.27 29.03
C GLY A 257 24.45 -8.77 28.75
N ASP A 258 23.66 -9.46 29.57
CA ASP A 258 23.41 -10.89 29.41
C ASP A 258 22.43 -11.18 28.27
N VAL A 259 22.68 -12.28 27.57
CA VAL A 259 21.86 -12.74 26.45
C VAL A 259 21.57 -14.23 26.60
N SER A 260 20.28 -14.61 26.55
CA SER A 260 19.84 -16.00 26.54
C SER A 260 19.14 -16.31 25.22
N CYS A 261 19.81 -17.07 24.34
CA CYS A 261 19.28 -17.50 23.04
C CYS A 261 18.92 -18.98 23.02
N ARG A 262 17.85 -19.34 22.30
CA ARG A 262 17.45 -20.72 22.01
C ARG A 262 16.87 -20.82 20.60
N ALA A 263 17.14 -21.94 19.93
CA ALA A 263 16.54 -22.24 18.63
C ALA A 263 15.02 -22.38 18.76
N GLU A 264 14.27 -21.85 17.80
CA GLU A 264 12.83 -22.08 17.69
C GLU A 264 12.54 -23.43 17.03
N ASP A 265 12.58 -24.49 17.83
CA ASP A 265 12.41 -25.89 17.38
C ASP A 265 10.96 -26.43 17.47
N GLY A 266 10.00 -25.56 17.82
CA GLY A 266 8.57 -25.91 17.88
C GLY A 266 8.11 -26.51 19.21
N ALA A 267 8.91 -26.50 20.28
CA ALA A 267 8.46 -26.86 21.61
C ALA A 267 7.41 -25.87 22.18
N ASP A 268 6.38 -26.40 22.86
CA ASP A 268 5.20 -25.65 23.33
C ASP A 268 5.47 -24.74 24.55
N ASP A 269 6.52 -24.99 25.33
CA ASP A 269 6.89 -24.20 26.51
C ASP A 269 8.25 -23.51 26.30
N LYS A 270 8.20 -22.34 25.65
CA LYS A 270 9.38 -21.48 25.48
C LYS A 270 9.48 -20.52 26.65
N GLU A 271 10.38 -20.85 27.58
CA GLU A 271 10.84 -19.98 28.65
C GLU A 271 12.29 -19.57 28.38
N TYR A 272 12.64 -18.33 28.69
CA TYR A 272 14.00 -17.79 28.63
C TYR A 272 14.29 -17.20 30.00
N THR A 273 15.42 -17.57 30.59
CA THR A 273 15.76 -17.20 31.96
C THR A 273 17.18 -16.66 31.97
N VAL A 274 17.32 -15.44 32.48
CA VAL A 274 18.60 -14.81 32.80
C VAL A 274 18.61 -14.59 34.30
N GLU A 275 19.65 -15.05 34.99
CA GLU A 275 19.74 -14.98 36.45
C GLU A 275 21.13 -14.47 36.85
N GLY A 276 21.19 -13.82 38.01
CA GLY A 276 22.44 -13.36 38.58
C GLY A 276 22.26 -12.90 40.01
N ALA A 277 23.25 -12.16 40.51
CA ALA A 277 23.21 -11.50 41.80
C ALA A 277 23.52 -10.01 41.65
N ASP A 278 22.98 -9.20 42.54
CA ASP A 278 23.33 -7.79 42.67
C ASP A 278 24.71 -7.61 43.36
N PRO A 279 25.25 -6.37 43.44
CA PRO A 279 26.52 -6.13 44.12
C PRO A 279 26.55 -6.53 45.60
N GLN A 280 25.39 -6.69 46.24
CA GLN A 280 25.21 -7.13 47.62
C GLN A 280 25.01 -8.66 47.73
N GLY A 281 25.02 -9.39 46.61
CA GLY A 281 24.83 -10.83 46.54
C GLY A 281 23.37 -11.29 46.55
N ALA A 282 22.40 -10.37 46.48
CA ALA A 282 20.98 -10.72 46.41
C ALA A 282 20.62 -11.17 44.98
N PRO A 283 20.01 -12.34 44.80
CA PRO A 283 19.75 -12.90 43.49
C PRO A 283 18.57 -12.22 42.84
N TRP A 284 18.62 -12.25 41.52
CA TRP A 284 17.57 -11.78 40.66
C TRP A 284 17.40 -12.75 39.48
N SER A 285 16.20 -12.77 38.93
CA SER A 285 15.91 -13.47 37.68
C SER A 285 15.00 -12.65 36.78
N VAL A 286 15.32 -12.67 35.49
CA VAL A 286 14.51 -12.15 34.40
C VAL A 286 14.05 -13.34 33.58
N GLN A 287 12.74 -13.59 33.61
CA GLN A 287 12.11 -14.66 32.86
C GLN A 287 11.19 -14.09 31.79
N VAL A 288 11.32 -14.60 30.57
CA VAL A 288 10.39 -14.33 29.48
C VAL A 288 9.77 -15.64 29.08
N ARG A 289 8.45 -15.65 29.00
CA ARG A 289 7.69 -16.81 28.55
C ARG A 289 6.76 -16.39 27.43
N LEU A 290 6.55 -17.28 26.48
CA LEU A 290 5.57 -17.04 25.42
C LEU A 290 4.21 -17.62 25.84
N THR A 291 3.14 -16.88 25.55
CA THR A 291 1.79 -17.43 25.60
C THR A 291 1.61 -18.47 24.50
N ARG A 292 0.49 -19.23 24.56
CA ARG A 292 0.11 -20.17 23.50
C ARG A 292 0.02 -19.52 22.10
N TRP A 293 -0.20 -18.20 22.04
CA TRP A 293 -0.29 -17.44 20.80
C TRP A 293 1.02 -16.75 20.41
N GLY A 294 2.13 -17.08 21.09
CA GLY A 294 3.46 -16.53 20.81
C GLY A 294 3.72 -15.14 21.39
N ALA A 295 2.76 -14.53 22.08
CA ALA A 295 2.99 -13.23 22.72
C ALA A 295 3.90 -13.38 23.95
N PRO A 296 5.02 -12.64 24.06
CA PRO A 296 5.92 -12.71 25.21
C PRO A 296 5.34 -12.01 26.43
N TYR A 297 5.64 -12.53 27.62
CA TYR A 297 5.42 -11.86 28.89
C TYR A 297 6.67 -11.95 29.77
N LEU A 298 6.99 -10.82 30.41
CA LEU A 298 8.17 -10.63 31.23
C LEU A 298 7.81 -10.79 32.72
N THR A 299 8.58 -11.60 33.43
CA THR A 299 8.54 -11.74 34.88
C THR A 299 9.91 -11.41 35.44
N ILE A 300 9.98 -10.41 36.31
CA ILE A 300 11.21 -10.02 37.01
C ILE A 300 11.04 -10.41 38.47
N THR A 301 11.97 -11.19 39.00
CA THR A 301 12.02 -11.53 40.42
C THR A 301 13.29 -10.93 41.00
N GLU A 302 13.13 -10.03 41.96
CA GLU A 302 14.23 -9.52 42.79
C GLU A 302 13.95 -9.96 44.23
N GLY A 303 14.94 -10.53 44.90
CA GLY A 303 14.74 -10.93 46.28
C GLY A 303 16.03 -10.95 47.09
N PRO A 304 15.95 -10.77 48.42
CA PRO A 304 16.97 -11.32 49.29
C PRO A 304 16.83 -12.85 49.29
N THR A 305 17.87 -13.62 48.91
CA THR A 305 17.92 -15.07 49.25
C THR A 305 18.28 -15.25 50.73
N ALA A 306 17.54 -14.59 51.62
CA ALA A 306 17.46 -15.05 52.99
C ALA A 306 16.17 -15.86 53.08
N ALA A 307 16.31 -17.19 53.15
CA ALA A 307 15.21 -18.12 53.33
C ALA A 307 14.30 -17.62 54.47
N ARG A 308 13.08 -17.17 54.13
CA ARG A 308 12.01 -17.05 55.11
C ARG A 308 11.52 -18.46 55.41
N THR A 309 12.10 -19.09 56.42
CA THR A 309 11.63 -20.40 56.89
C THR A 309 10.32 -20.18 57.63
N VAL A 310 9.18 -20.36 56.95
CA VAL A 310 7.87 -20.44 57.61
C VAL A 310 7.79 -21.82 58.25
N VAL A 311 7.92 -21.88 59.57
CA VAL A 311 7.67 -23.10 60.33
C VAL A 311 6.21 -23.08 60.77
N ILE A 312 5.40 -23.98 60.21
CA ILE A 312 4.01 -24.18 60.64
C ILE A 312 4.04 -24.94 61.97
N ASP A 313 3.47 -24.36 63.02
CA ASP A 313 3.29 -25.06 64.29
C ASP A 313 2.31 -26.22 64.09
N THR A 314 2.82 -27.44 64.19
CA THR A 314 2.05 -28.67 63.96
C THR A 314 1.01 -28.95 65.06
N LYS A 315 0.96 -28.15 66.13
CA LYS A 315 -0.08 -28.24 67.18
C LYS A 315 -1.24 -27.26 67.01
N SER A 316 -0.99 -26.02 66.57
CA SER A 316 -2.02 -24.99 66.43
C SER A 316 -2.49 -24.79 64.98
N GLY A 317 -1.66 -25.15 63.99
CA GLY A 317 -1.91 -24.87 62.58
C GLY A 317 -1.70 -23.42 62.18
N ASP A 318 -1.29 -22.56 63.13
CA ASP A 318 -1.06 -21.14 62.88
C ASP A 318 0.35 -20.91 62.28
N PRO A 319 0.49 -20.05 61.25
CA PRO A 319 1.79 -19.67 60.73
C PRO A 319 2.56 -18.87 61.80
N ILE A 320 3.73 -19.35 62.21
CA ILE A 320 4.66 -18.58 63.04
C ILE A 320 5.74 -18.00 62.13
N GLU A 321 5.81 -16.67 62.05
CA GLU A 321 6.93 -15.98 61.41
C GLU A 321 8.15 -16.07 62.33
N VAL A 322 9.19 -16.77 61.89
CA VAL A 322 10.50 -16.76 62.54
C VAL A 322 11.42 -15.86 61.74
N THR A 323 11.66 -14.66 62.26
CA THR A 323 12.74 -13.80 61.78
C THR A 323 14.03 -14.29 62.43
N THR A 324 14.91 -14.95 61.67
CA THR A 324 16.29 -15.13 62.13
C THR A 324 16.93 -13.74 62.19
N PRO A 325 17.40 -13.26 63.35
CA PRO A 325 18.14 -12.02 63.39
C PRO A 325 19.36 -12.17 62.50
N LEU A 326 19.62 -11.14 61.68
CA LEU A 326 20.92 -11.00 61.02
C LEU A 326 21.98 -11.22 62.09
N SER A 327 22.87 -12.20 61.88
CA SER A 327 24.02 -12.35 62.77
C SER A 327 24.75 -11.01 62.79
N ASP A 328 24.87 -10.44 63.98
CA ASP A 328 25.62 -9.23 64.25
C ASP A 328 27.02 -9.38 63.63
N PRO A 329 27.49 -8.48 62.74
CA PRO A 329 28.83 -8.59 62.16
C PRO A 329 29.95 -8.42 63.20
N ASP A 330 29.63 -7.99 64.42
CA ASP A 330 30.55 -7.89 65.54
C ASP A 330 30.06 -8.81 66.69
N GLY A 331 30.75 -9.92 66.92
CA GLY A 331 30.49 -10.78 68.09
C GLY A 331 30.71 -10.09 69.43
#